data_AF-A0A6G3ULT9-F1
#
_entry.id   AF-A0A6G3ULT9-F1
#
_cell.length_a   1.000
_cell.length_b   1.000
_cell.length_c   1.000
_cell.angle_alpha   90.00
_cell.angle_beta   90.00
_cell.angle_gamma   90.00
#
_symmetry.space_group_name_H-M   'P 1'
#
loop_
_entity.id
_entity.type
_entity.pdbx_description
1 polymer ?
#
loop_
_entity_poly.entity_id
_entity_poly.type
_entity_poly.pdbx_seq_one_letter_code
_entity_poly.pdbx_strand_id
1 'polypeptide(L)' 'MNANPIELQKALGGVNYPAGKNAIVDQARRNGAGDEIMAALNALPEKEYESPAQVNKEVAQED' A
#
# COMPACT_ATOMS: atom_id res chain seq x y z
N MET A 1 7.61 12.53 -6.23
CA MET A 1 6.86 12.27 -4.99
C MET A 1 7.50 11.02 -4.41
N ASN A 2 8.16 11.12 -3.25
CA ASN A 2 8.91 9.99 -2.71
C ASN A 2 8.08 9.32 -1.63
N ALA A 3 7.15 8.46 -2.02
CA ALA A 3 6.51 7.53 -1.10
C ALA A 3 7.61 6.83 -0.29
N ASN A 4 7.72 7.15 1.00
CA ASN A 4 8.83 6.66 1.81
C ASN A 4 8.68 5.14 1.99
N PRO A 5 9.64 4.32 1.52
CA PRO A 5 9.53 2.85 1.59
C PRO A 5 9.32 2.34 3.02
N ILE A 6 9.85 3.06 4.01
CA ILE A 6 9.70 2.72 5.43
C ILE A 6 8.26 2.95 5.91
N GLU A 7 7.65 4.05 5.50
CA GLU A 7 6.25 4.34 5.85
C GLU A 7 5.30 3.37 5.15
N LEU A 8 5.59 3.01 3.89
CA LEU A 8 4.82 2.02 3.15
C LEU A 8 4.89 0.65 3.83
N GLN A 9 6.08 0.19 4.22
CA GLN A 9 6.22 -1.08 4.94
C GLN A 9 5.45 -1.08 6.27
N LYS A 10 5.47 0.02 7.02
CA LYS A 10 4.66 0.16 8.24
C LYS A 10 3.17 0.15 7.95
N ALA A 11 2.73 0.88 6.91
CA ALA A 11 1.34 0.96 6.50
C ALA A 11 0.78 -0.41 6.08
N LEU A 12 1.59 -1.23 5.41
CA LEU A 12 1.22 -2.57 4.96
C LEU A 12 1.41 -3.65 6.03
N GLY A 13 2.00 -3.30 7.17
CA GLY A 13 2.19 -4.19 8.30
C GLY A 13 0.86 -4.64 8.90
N GLY A 14 0.68 -5.95 9.06
CA GLY A 14 -0.54 -6.52 9.63
C GLY A 14 -1.71 -6.68 8.66
N VAL A 15 -1.52 -6.42 7.37
CA VAL A 15 -2.46 -6.87 6.33
C VAL A 15 -2.38 -8.40 6.24
N ASN A 16 -3.54 -9.07 6.30
CA ASN A 16 -3.64 -10.51 6.05
C ASN A 16 -3.74 -10.74 4.54
N TYR A 17 -2.64 -11.20 3.94
CA TYR A 17 -2.62 -11.54 2.52
C TYR A 17 -3.14 -12.97 2.29
N PRO A 18 -3.80 -13.23 1.13
CA PRO A 18 -4.06 -12.29 0.05
C PRO A 18 -5.13 -11.23 0.41
N ALA A 19 -4.93 -10.00 -0.06
CA ALA A 19 -5.76 -8.86 0.28
C ALA A 19 -6.07 -8.01 -0.95
N GLY A 20 -7.33 -7.58 -1.09
CA GLY A 20 -7.73 -6.63 -2.12
C GLY A 20 -7.28 -5.20 -1.81
N LYS A 21 -7.21 -4.36 -2.85
CA LYS A 21 -6.93 -2.92 -2.76
C LYS A 21 -7.62 -2.24 -1.58
N ASN A 22 -8.93 -2.42 -1.44
CA ASN A 22 -9.71 -1.75 -0.39
C ASN A 22 -9.26 -2.15 1.03
N ALA A 23 -8.96 -3.44 1.25
CA ALA A 23 -8.46 -3.93 2.53
C ALA A 23 -7.06 -3.36 2.84
N ILE A 24 -6.21 -3.21 1.82
CA ILE A 24 -4.89 -2.60 1.96
C ILE A 24 -5.00 -1.11 2.30
N VAL A 25 -5.84 -0.37 1.58
CA VAL A 25 -6.08 1.07 1.83
C VAL A 25 -6.64 1.29 3.24
N ASP A 26 -7.60 0.47 3.66
CA ASP A 26 -8.17 0.55 5.01
C ASP A 26 -7.13 0.23 6.09
N GLN A 27 -6.31 -0.79 5.89
CA GLN A 27 -5.27 -1.16 6.85
C GLN A 27 -4.16 -0.11 6.91
N ALA A 28 -3.73 0.40 5.77
CA ALA A 28 -2.77 1.50 5.68
C ALA A 28 -3.28 2.75 6.41
N ARG A 29 -4.56 3.11 6.21
CA ARG A 29 -5.21 4.21 6.93
C ARG A 29 -5.22 3.98 8.44
N ARG A 30 -5.56 2.78 8.90
CA ARG A 30 -5.53 2.40 10.33
C ARG A 30 -4.13 2.47 10.92
N ASN A 31 -3.13 2.15 10.13
CA ASN A 31 -1.71 2.21 10.51
C ASN A 31 -1.13 3.64 10.47
N GLY A 32 -1.94 4.66 10.11
CA GLY A 32 -1.51 6.05 10.04
C GLY A 32 -0.65 6.35 8.80
N ALA A 33 -0.92 5.69 7.68
CA ALA A 33 -0.28 6.01 6.41
C ALA A 33 -0.50 7.49 6.04
N GLY A 34 0.56 8.16 5.62
CA GLY A 34 0.49 9.53 5.13
C GLY A 34 -0.31 9.66 3.82
N ASP A 35 -0.71 10.88 3.50
CA ASP A 35 -1.53 11.18 2.33
C ASP A 35 -0.89 10.72 1.00
N GLU A 36 0.44 10.80 0.88
CA GLU A 36 1.16 10.32 -0.31
C GLU A 36 1.05 8.80 -0.49
N ILE A 37 1.19 8.04 0.61
CA ILE A 37 1.02 6.58 0.60
C ILE A 37 -0.43 6.25 0.24
N MET A 38 -1.40 6.93 0.86
CA MET A 38 -2.82 6.73 0.58
C MET A 38 -3.18 7.05 -0.87
N ALA A 39 -2.59 8.10 -1.45
CA ALA A 39 -2.78 8.44 -2.87
C ALA A 39 -2.23 7.33 -3.77
N ALA A 40 -1.02 6.83 -3.51
CA ALA A 40 -0.42 5.76 -4.28
C ALA A 40 -1.23 4.45 -4.17
N LEU A 41 -1.68 4.08 -2.97
CA LEU A 41 -2.53 2.91 -2.74
C LEU A 41 -3.90 3.04 -3.43
N ASN A 42 -4.44 4.26 -3.54
CA ASN A 42 -5.66 4.53 -4.29
C ASN A 42 -5.46 4.49 -5.80
N ALA A 43 -4.24 4.78 -6.29
CA ALA A 43 -3.88 4.67 -7.71
C ALA A 43 -3.69 3.22 -8.16
N LEU A 44 -3.47 2.29 -7.21
CA LEU A 44 -3.30 0.87 -7.52
C LEU A 44 -4.50 0.26 -8.26
N PRO A 45 -4.25 -0.69 -9.17
CA PRO A 45 -5.29 -1.44 -9.84
C PRO A 45 -6.11 -2.26 -8.84
N GLU A 46 -7.41 -2.39 -9.10
CA GLU A 46 -8.30 -3.18 -8.26
C GLU A 46 -8.07 -4.67 -8.52
N LYS A 47 -7.11 -5.23 -7.78
CA LYS A 47 -6.75 -6.65 -7.81
C LYS A 47 -6.38 -7.14 -6.42
N GLU A 48 -6.20 -8.45 -6.33
CA GLU A 48 -5.73 -9.11 -5.14
C GLU A 48 -4.20 -9.09 -5.12
N TYR A 49 -3.65 -8.68 -3.98
CA TYR A 49 -2.23 -8.66 -3.74
C TYR A 49 -1.89 -9.84 -2.83
N GLU A 50 -0.82 -10.55 -3.14
CA GLU A 50 -0.39 -11.71 -2.38
C GLU A 50 0.63 -11.36 -1.28
N SER A 51 1.24 -10.17 -1.36
CA SER A 51 2.23 -9.74 -0.38
C SER A 51 2.40 -8.22 -0.33
N PRO A 52 2.93 -7.68 0.79
CA PRO A 52 3.31 -6.27 0.88
C PRO A 52 4.36 -5.88 -0.17
N ALA A 53 5.22 -6.83 -0.56
CA ALA A 53 6.26 -6.60 -1.55
C ALA A 53 5.67 -6.32 -2.94
N GLN A 54 4.56 -6.99 -3.29
CA GLN A 54 3.85 -6.73 -4.55
C GLN A 54 3.26 -5.32 -4.58
N VAL A 55 2.63 -4.91 -3.48
CA VAL A 55 2.09 -3.55 -3.31
C VAL A 55 3.21 -2.50 -3.39
N ASN A 56 4.30 -2.72 -2.66
CA ASN A 56 5.47 -1.84 -2.66
C ASN A 56 6.08 -1.72 -4.06
N LYS A 57 6.19 -2.82 -4.80
CA LYS A 57 6.68 -2.81 -6.16
C LYS A 57 5.81 -1.97 -7.09
N GLU A 58 4.49 -2.03 -6.94
CA GLU A 58 3.58 -1.25 -7.78
C GLU A 58 3.58 0.24 -7.43
N VAL A 59 3.59 0.57 -6.13
CA VAL A 59 3.72 1.96 -5.66
C VAL A 59 5.07 2.56 -6.07
N ALA A 60 6.16 1.77 -6.03
CA ALA A 60 7.48 2.22 -6.42
C ALA A 60 7.72 2.26 -7.94
N GLN A 61 6.79 1.75 -8.76
CA GLN A 61 6.90 1.74 -10.22
C GLN A 61 6.25 2.95 -10.90
N GLU A 62 5.76 3.95 -10.15
CA GLU A 62 5.39 5.25 -10.71
C GLU A 62 6.66 6.10 -11.00
N ASP A 63 7.27 5.86 -12.16
CA ASP A 63 8.23 6.76 -12.85
C ASP A 63 7.61 7.31 -14.15
#